data_AF-A0A9J7LEV9-F1
#
_entry.id   AF-A0A9J7LEV9-F1
#
_cell.length_a   1.000
_cell.length_b   1.000
_cell.length_c   1.000
_cell.angle_alpha   90.00
_cell.angle_beta   90.00
_cell.angle_gamma   90.00
#
_symmetry.space_group_name_H-M   'P 1'
#
loop_
_entity.id
_entity.type
_entity.pdbx_description
1 polymer ?
#
loop_
_entity_poly.entity_id
_entity_poly.type
_entity_poly.pdbx_seq_one_letter_code
_entity_poly.pdbx_strand_id
1 'polypeptide(L)'
;MFSSLSSKVLKNLCNYKNVFPDVRGSGILITLGHINTRFSRKLSLSSPVLVRTLRYLGQPTSQTHPHLVRPGEVTAGIQQEEFRRRRGQLMSAVKEHHGKQSRHVVIIVSSPVKYMAVDVPYPFRQDPNFLYLSGFKEPNSVLVLESCPGDSPTNHRATLLVPERNPERELWDGPRSGTDGALQLTGVDQTLKIDDLGRFLVQFRTQDWTVWFDHLKPVHRQLCEQIKTSLLQPRTLESKAPTQQVSRFVQQLRLVKSYSEVALMKKASDITAQAFTEAMRFSFPGVSEAQLQGKLDYECRMDGADMLAYPPVVAGGNRANTLHYISNNQVINDGELVLVDAGCEYHGYVCDITRTWPISGKFTEPQRQLYEAVLSIQKTCLNLCRPEISLDHIYTVMLNLIGMKLKDLGIVRDKEGHELTQPGRYCPHHISHYLGMDVHDTPDMSRSSKLAGIYVKEDDQSAPPEFRGIGIRIEDDVLITDGDPQILTRNCPKEVHEIEQLMA
;
A
#
# COMPACT_ATOMS: atom_id res chain seq x y z
N MET A 1 -62.21 -43.29 2.76
CA MET A 1 -62.68 -44.33 1.82
C MET A 1 -61.48 -45.18 1.41
N PHE A 2 -61.72 -46.47 1.15
CA PHE A 2 -60.89 -47.52 0.53
C PHE A 2 -59.77 -47.04 -0.44
N SER A 3 -58.64 -47.71 -0.68
CA SER A 3 -58.03 -48.98 -0.18
C SER A 3 -56.64 -49.12 -0.86
N SER A 4 -55.50 -49.17 -0.15
CA SER A 4 -54.72 -50.39 0.24
C SER A 4 -54.17 -51.31 -0.88
N LEU A 5 -52.97 -51.86 -0.64
CA LEU A 5 -52.28 -53.01 -1.29
C LEU A 5 -51.45 -52.72 -2.56
N SER A 6 -50.28 -53.35 -2.83
CA SER A 6 -49.39 -54.13 -1.94
C SER A 6 -48.00 -54.45 -2.54
N SER A 7 -46.98 -54.45 -1.68
CA SER A 7 -45.90 -55.47 -1.55
C SER A 7 -44.89 -55.79 -2.67
N LYS A 8 -43.60 -55.72 -2.27
CA LYS A 8 -42.58 -56.80 -2.29
C LYS A 8 -42.01 -57.29 -3.65
N VAL A 9 -40.79 -57.84 -3.78
CA VAL A 9 -39.54 -57.92 -2.97
C VAL A 9 -38.45 -58.48 -3.91
N LEU A 10 -37.19 -58.01 -3.84
CA LEU A 10 -35.98 -58.86 -3.80
C LEU A 10 -34.68 -58.04 -3.75
N LYS A 11 -33.76 -58.50 -2.89
CA LYS A 11 -32.36 -58.07 -2.84
C LYS A 11 -31.55 -58.93 -3.81
N ASN A 12 -30.40 -58.46 -4.28
CA ASN A 12 -29.14 -59.14 -3.98
C ASN A 12 -27.92 -58.25 -4.17
N LEU A 13 -26.93 -58.46 -3.31
CA LEU A 13 -25.61 -57.84 -3.31
C LEU A 13 -24.65 -58.70 -4.14
N CYS A 14 -23.69 -58.08 -4.83
CA CYS A 14 -22.29 -58.54 -4.76
C CYS A 14 -21.32 -57.44 -5.22
N ASN A 15 -20.19 -57.32 -4.52
CA ASN A 15 -19.10 -56.40 -4.83
C ASN A 15 -18.33 -56.85 -6.09
N TYR A 16 -17.64 -55.94 -6.77
CA TYR A 16 -16.19 -56.06 -7.00
C TYR A 16 -15.54 -54.70 -7.32
N LYS A 17 -14.24 -54.57 -7.04
CA LYS A 17 -13.46 -53.33 -7.06
C LYS A 17 -12.72 -53.09 -8.39
N ASN A 18 -12.42 -51.80 -8.63
CA ASN A 18 -11.32 -51.23 -9.43
C ASN A 18 -11.29 -51.47 -10.95
N VAL A 19 -11.16 -50.38 -11.73
CA VAL A 19 -9.90 -49.90 -12.36
C VAL A 19 -10.25 -48.77 -13.36
N PHE A 20 -9.57 -47.62 -13.28
CA PHE A 20 -9.64 -46.55 -14.30
C PHE A 20 -8.90 -46.97 -15.59
N PRO A 21 -9.29 -46.43 -16.75
CA PRO A 21 -8.35 -45.47 -17.35
C PRO A 21 -8.98 -44.23 -18.01
N ASP A 22 -8.22 -43.13 -17.91
CA ASP A 22 -7.96 -42.07 -18.90
C ASP A 22 -9.10 -41.63 -19.85
N VAL A 23 -9.64 -40.44 -19.61
CA VAL A 23 -10.27 -39.60 -20.66
C VAL A 23 -9.68 -38.20 -20.59
N ARG A 24 -8.87 -37.87 -21.60
CA ARG A 24 -8.38 -36.51 -21.84
C ARG A 24 -9.55 -35.61 -22.26
N GLY A 25 -9.97 -34.71 -21.37
CA GLY A 25 -10.97 -33.69 -21.64
C GLY A 25 -10.38 -32.28 -21.56
N SER A 26 -9.74 -31.81 -22.63
CA SER A 26 -9.35 -30.40 -22.75
C SER A 26 -10.57 -29.55 -23.09
N GLY A 27 -11.35 -29.20 -22.06
CA GLY A 27 -12.51 -28.32 -22.18
C GLY A 27 -12.12 -26.85 -22.17
N ILE A 28 -12.56 -26.09 -23.18
CA ILE A 28 -12.47 -24.62 -23.18
C ILE A 28 -13.67 -24.10 -22.40
N LEU A 29 -13.42 -23.44 -21.26
CA LEU A 29 -14.45 -22.75 -20.49
C LEU A 29 -14.72 -21.38 -21.14
N ILE A 30 -15.90 -21.18 -21.73
CA ILE A 30 -16.31 -19.91 -22.34
C ILE A 30 -17.52 -19.36 -21.59
N THR A 31 -17.41 -18.15 -21.07
CA THR A 31 -18.52 -17.42 -20.46
C THR A 31 -19.33 -16.72 -21.57
N LEU A 32 -20.59 -17.10 -21.77
CA LEU A 32 -21.51 -16.42 -22.69
C LEU A 32 -22.54 -15.60 -21.91
N GLY A 33 -22.48 -14.28 -22.03
CA GLY A 33 -23.45 -13.36 -21.44
C GLY A 33 -24.78 -13.34 -22.21
N HIS A 34 -25.90 -13.46 -21.50
CA HIS A 34 -27.24 -13.44 -22.12
C HIS A 34 -27.71 -12.02 -22.44
N ILE A 35 -28.38 -11.86 -23.58
CA ILE A 35 -29.05 -10.63 -24.05
C ILE A 35 -30.56 -10.71 -23.77
N ASN A 36 -31.17 -9.66 -23.23
CA ASN A 36 -32.58 -9.22 -23.35
C ASN A 36 -32.84 -8.02 -22.40
N THR A 37 -33.76 -7.06 -22.59
CA THR A 37 -34.69 -6.73 -23.71
C THR A 37 -35.02 -5.22 -23.65
N ARG A 38 -35.53 -4.64 -24.75
CA ARG A 38 -35.97 -3.22 -24.80
C ARG A 38 -37.14 -2.91 -23.85
N PHE A 39 -37.10 -1.74 -23.21
CA PHE A 39 -38.30 -1.07 -22.69
C PHE A 39 -38.30 0.41 -23.12
N SER A 40 -39.42 0.88 -23.67
CA SER A 40 -39.62 2.28 -24.06
C SER A 40 -40.73 2.93 -23.25
N ARG A 41 -40.46 4.06 -22.59
CA ARG A 41 -41.51 5.02 -22.20
C ARG A 41 -41.03 6.45 -22.46
N LYS A 42 -41.90 7.21 -23.14
CA LYS A 42 -41.72 8.65 -23.38
C LYS A 42 -42.06 9.41 -22.09
N LEU A 43 -41.27 10.43 -21.75
CA LEU A 43 -41.62 11.48 -20.80
C LEU A 43 -41.20 12.85 -21.39
N SER A 44 -41.84 13.91 -20.92
CA SER A 44 -42.00 15.17 -21.65
C SER A 44 -40.77 16.09 -21.65
N LEU A 45 -40.62 16.87 -22.73
CA LEU A 45 -39.56 17.86 -22.92
C LEU A 45 -39.80 19.15 -22.12
N SER A 46 -38.82 19.54 -21.31
CA SER A 46 -38.69 20.89 -20.76
C SER A 46 -37.20 21.30 -20.68
N SER A 47 -36.80 22.29 -21.50
CA SER A 47 -35.50 23.02 -21.53
C SER A 47 -34.18 22.21 -21.51
N PRO A 48 -33.48 22.06 -22.66
CA PRO A 48 -32.35 21.14 -22.82
C PRO A 48 -30.93 21.70 -22.61
N VAL A 49 -30.74 22.83 -21.89
CA VAL A 49 -29.44 23.55 -21.90
C VAL A 49 -28.59 23.41 -20.62
N LEU A 50 -29.17 23.03 -19.46
CA LEU A 50 -28.41 22.96 -18.19
C LEU A 50 -28.49 21.60 -17.46
N VAL A 51 -28.80 20.52 -18.16
CA VAL A 51 -28.71 19.12 -17.65
C VAL A 51 -27.86 18.27 -18.60
N ARG A 52 -26.62 18.72 -18.86
CA ARG A 52 -25.64 17.95 -19.63
C ARG A 52 -25.04 16.84 -18.74
N THR A 53 -25.77 15.73 -18.68
CA THR A 53 -25.32 14.37 -18.31
C THR A 53 -24.44 14.26 -17.07
N LEU A 54 -24.95 13.57 -16.03
CA LEU A 54 -24.14 12.97 -14.96
C LEU A 54 -22.95 12.23 -15.60
N ARG A 55 -21.76 12.83 -15.55
CA ARG A 55 -20.57 12.30 -16.24
C ARG A 55 -20.00 11.18 -15.38
N TYR A 56 -20.11 9.95 -15.86
CA TYR A 56 -19.28 8.86 -15.37
C TYR A 56 -17.83 9.20 -15.71
N LEU A 57 -17.06 9.53 -14.68
CA LEU A 57 -15.61 9.74 -14.74
C LEU A 57 -14.91 8.42 -14.35
N GLY A 58 -13.63 8.26 -14.71
CA GLY A 58 -12.91 7.01 -14.44
C GLY A 58 -12.49 6.78 -12.98
N GLN A 59 -12.96 7.61 -12.05
CA GLN A 59 -12.78 7.44 -10.61
C GLN A 59 -13.99 8.01 -9.83
N PRO A 60 -14.17 7.62 -8.55
CA PRO A 60 -15.19 8.19 -7.68
C PRO A 60 -15.12 9.72 -7.56
N THR A 61 -16.28 10.36 -7.57
CA THR A 61 -16.45 11.82 -7.41
C THR A 61 -17.66 12.14 -6.56
N SER A 62 -17.78 13.36 -6.05
CA SER A 62 -18.93 13.78 -5.24
C SER A 62 -20.30 13.71 -5.91
N GLN A 63 -20.35 13.61 -7.25
CA GLN A 63 -21.60 13.41 -7.99
C GLN A 63 -21.96 11.93 -8.16
N THR A 64 -20.96 11.05 -8.22
CA THR A 64 -21.14 9.61 -8.48
C THR A 64 -21.11 8.77 -7.19
N HIS A 65 -20.31 9.21 -6.21
CA HIS A 65 -20.05 8.55 -4.94
C HIS A 65 -20.07 9.60 -3.79
N PRO A 66 -21.19 10.31 -3.55
CA PRO A 66 -21.30 11.33 -2.50
C PRO A 66 -21.09 10.79 -1.07
N HIS A 67 -21.13 9.47 -0.89
CA HIS A 67 -20.83 8.78 0.37
C HIS A 67 -19.31 8.57 0.62
N LEU A 68 -18.47 8.73 -0.42
CA LEU A 68 -17.00 8.60 -0.32
C LEU A 68 -16.29 9.95 -0.51
N VAL A 69 -16.72 10.74 -1.50
CA VAL A 69 -16.02 11.95 -1.95
C VAL A 69 -16.93 13.17 -1.76
N ARG A 70 -16.44 14.20 -1.07
CA ARG A 70 -17.21 15.43 -0.80
C ARG A 70 -17.06 16.45 -1.94
N PRO A 71 -17.98 17.42 -2.09
CA PRO A 71 -17.79 18.53 -3.03
C PRO A 71 -16.44 19.24 -2.81
N GLY A 72 -15.70 19.48 -3.89
CA GLY A 72 -14.33 20.04 -3.87
C GLY A 72 -13.19 19.01 -3.75
N GLU A 73 -13.49 17.76 -3.38
CA GLU A 73 -12.49 16.69 -3.27
C GLU A 73 -12.18 16.03 -4.62
N VAL A 74 -10.91 15.69 -4.83
CA VAL A 74 -10.42 14.91 -6.00
C VAL A 74 -10.36 13.42 -5.66
N THR A 75 -9.94 13.13 -4.43
CA THR A 75 -9.98 11.84 -3.76
C THR A 75 -10.59 12.05 -2.39
N ALA A 76 -11.26 11.03 -1.85
CA ALA A 76 -11.90 11.11 -0.53
C ALA A 76 -10.98 11.75 0.53
N GLY A 77 -11.47 12.81 1.18
CA GLY A 77 -10.75 13.56 2.20
C GLY A 77 -9.70 14.58 1.70
N ILE A 78 -9.38 14.66 0.40
CA ILE A 78 -8.36 15.58 -0.14
C ILE A 78 -8.95 16.51 -1.21
N GLN A 79 -8.93 17.81 -0.89
CA GLN A 79 -9.47 18.91 -1.68
C GLN A 79 -8.57 19.28 -2.87
N GLN A 80 -9.15 19.80 -3.97
CA GLN A 80 -8.41 20.33 -5.13
C GLN A 80 -7.31 21.33 -4.73
N GLU A 81 -7.58 22.18 -3.75
CA GLU A 81 -6.62 23.19 -3.26
C GLU A 81 -5.40 22.55 -2.60
N GLU A 82 -5.55 21.38 -1.96
CA GLU A 82 -4.39 20.69 -1.38
C GLU A 82 -3.46 20.15 -2.46
N PHE A 83 -4.00 19.58 -3.55
CA PHE A 83 -3.19 19.20 -4.71
C PHE A 83 -2.51 20.40 -5.38
N ARG A 84 -3.21 21.54 -5.49
CA ARG A 84 -2.62 22.81 -5.97
C ARG A 84 -1.45 23.27 -5.08
N ARG A 85 -1.63 23.23 -3.75
CA ARG A 85 -0.58 23.55 -2.78
C ARG A 85 0.63 22.62 -2.90
N ARG A 86 0.43 21.30 -2.99
CA ARG A 86 1.50 20.30 -3.16
C ARG A 86 2.34 20.58 -4.43
N ARG A 87 1.67 20.85 -5.57
CA ARG A 87 2.34 21.25 -6.82
C ARG A 87 3.13 22.56 -6.66
N GLY A 88 2.56 23.55 -5.98
CA GLY A 88 3.24 24.82 -5.70
C GLY A 88 4.48 24.66 -4.81
N GLN A 89 4.41 23.80 -3.78
CA GLN A 89 5.56 23.48 -2.93
C GLN A 89 6.68 22.77 -3.71
N LEU A 90 6.33 21.82 -4.59
CA LEU A 90 7.30 21.15 -5.46
C LEU A 90 7.99 22.15 -6.39
N MET A 91 7.22 23.04 -7.02
CA MET A 91 7.74 24.08 -7.90
C MET A 91 8.62 25.11 -7.17
N SER A 92 8.37 25.36 -5.88
CA SER A 92 9.25 26.16 -5.03
C SER A 92 10.59 25.44 -4.78
N ALA A 93 10.56 24.17 -4.37
CA ALA A 93 11.75 23.41 -4.02
C ALA A 93 12.71 23.20 -5.21
N VAL A 94 12.18 22.95 -6.42
CA VAL A 94 13.02 22.81 -7.63
C VAL A 94 13.61 24.14 -8.10
N LYS A 95 12.90 25.26 -7.94
CA LYS A 95 13.41 26.62 -8.22
C LYS A 95 14.55 27.00 -7.26
N GLU A 96 14.40 26.66 -5.98
CA GLU A 96 15.42 26.93 -4.96
C GLU A 96 16.72 26.16 -5.24
N HIS A 97 16.62 24.90 -5.70
CA HIS A 97 17.79 24.05 -5.97
C HIS A 97 18.63 24.49 -7.18
N HIS A 98 18.01 24.94 -8.29
CA HIS A 98 18.71 25.32 -9.53
C HIS A 98 18.92 26.84 -9.71
N GLY A 99 18.39 27.66 -8.80
CA GLY A 99 18.55 29.11 -8.81
C GLY A 99 17.56 29.87 -9.71
N LYS A 100 17.34 31.15 -9.39
CA LYS A 100 16.26 31.99 -9.94
C LYS A 100 16.32 32.32 -11.44
N GLN A 101 17.34 31.87 -12.17
CA GLN A 101 17.66 32.34 -13.53
C GLN A 101 17.33 31.36 -14.66
N SER A 102 16.67 30.23 -14.38
CA SER A 102 16.14 29.33 -15.41
C SER A 102 14.62 29.12 -15.26
N ARG A 103 13.95 28.74 -16.35
CA ARG A 103 12.57 28.23 -16.31
C ARG A 103 12.64 26.75 -15.95
N HIS A 104 11.62 26.21 -15.29
CA HIS A 104 11.58 24.81 -14.88
C HIS A 104 10.31 24.15 -15.40
N VAL A 105 10.47 22.97 -15.99
CA VAL A 105 9.35 22.06 -16.28
C VAL A 105 9.52 20.77 -15.50
N VAL A 106 8.48 20.33 -14.81
CA VAL A 106 8.42 19.05 -14.09
C VAL A 106 7.46 18.12 -14.84
N ILE A 107 7.88 16.87 -15.07
CA ILE A 107 7.10 15.87 -15.79
C ILE A 107 6.94 14.63 -14.89
N ILE A 108 5.70 14.33 -14.50
CA ILE A 108 5.34 13.18 -13.65
C ILE A 108 4.40 12.25 -14.43
N VAL A 109 4.62 10.95 -14.36
CA VAL A 109 3.97 9.95 -15.22
C VAL A 109 3.16 8.96 -14.38
N SER A 110 1.93 8.65 -14.80
CA SER A 110 1.06 7.66 -14.15
C SER A 110 1.58 6.22 -14.29
N SER A 111 1.14 5.32 -13.41
CA SER A 111 1.28 3.87 -13.61
C SER A 111 0.63 3.38 -14.91
N PRO A 112 1.20 2.35 -15.57
CA PRO A 112 0.49 1.56 -16.57
C PRO A 112 -0.51 0.59 -15.92
N VAL A 113 -1.46 0.07 -16.69
CA VAL A 113 -2.21 -1.14 -16.31
C VAL A 113 -1.25 -2.34 -16.30
N LYS A 114 -1.30 -3.15 -15.24
CA LYS A 114 -0.56 -4.42 -15.13
C LYS A 114 -1.53 -5.59 -15.34
N TYR A 115 -1.04 -6.68 -15.92
CA TYR A 115 -1.84 -7.85 -16.25
C TYR A 115 -1.36 -9.09 -15.49
N MET A 116 -2.30 -9.86 -14.95
CA MET A 116 -2.09 -11.12 -14.24
C MET A 116 -1.92 -12.28 -15.22
N ALA A 117 -2.73 -12.27 -16.27
CA ALA A 117 -2.66 -13.17 -17.42
C ALA A 117 -2.96 -12.37 -18.70
N VAL A 118 -2.89 -13.02 -19.87
CA VAL A 118 -3.31 -12.39 -21.13
C VAL A 118 -4.74 -11.86 -20.98
N ASP A 119 -4.92 -10.56 -21.25
CA ASP A 119 -6.18 -9.80 -21.14
C ASP A 119 -6.89 -9.81 -19.77
N VAL A 120 -6.23 -10.29 -18.71
CA VAL A 120 -6.75 -10.23 -17.32
C VAL A 120 -5.95 -9.19 -16.51
N PRO A 121 -6.48 -7.98 -16.27
CA PRO A 121 -5.79 -6.94 -15.51
C PRO A 121 -5.74 -7.25 -14.01
N TYR A 122 -4.68 -6.78 -13.34
CA TYR A 122 -4.71 -6.57 -11.90
C TYR A 122 -5.57 -5.33 -11.57
N PRO A 123 -6.11 -5.21 -10.34
CA PRO A 123 -6.64 -3.94 -9.83
C PRO A 123 -5.63 -2.80 -10.05
N PHE A 124 -6.09 -1.67 -10.59
CA PHE A 124 -5.20 -0.57 -10.91
C PHE A 124 -4.79 0.20 -9.65
N ARG A 125 -3.48 0.24 -9.37
CA ARG A 125 -2.86 1.12 -8.36
C ARG A 125 -1.98 2.16 -9.05
N GLN A 126 -2.26 3.42 -8.76
CA GLN A 126 -1.58 4.57 -9.36
C GLN A 126 -0.15 4.73 -8.85
N ASP A 127 0.70 5.41 -9.62
CA ASP A 127 1.99 5.88 -9.13
C ASP A 127 1.80 6.86 -7.96
N PRO A 128 2.47 6.68 -6.82
CA PRO A 128 2.22 7.48 -5.62
C PRO A 128 2.70 8.93 -5.77
N ASN A 129 3.73 9.23 -6.58
CA ASN A 129 4.15 10.62 -6.84
C ASN A 129 3.14 11.34 -7.76
N PHE A 130 2.68 10.67 -8.81
CA PHE A 130 1.63 11.16 -9.70
C PHE A 130 0.32 11.39 -8.93
N LEU A 131 -0.10 10.42 -8.11
CA LEU A 131 -1.31 10.51 -7.30
C LEU A 131 -1.21 11.65 -6.29
N TYR A 132 -0.07 11.79 -5.59
CA TYR A 132 0.16 12.85 -4.60
C TYR A 132 -0.02 14.26 -5.17
N LEU A 133 0.34 14.48 -6.44
CA LEU A 133 0.34 15.79 -7.10
C LEU A 133 -0.93 16.09 -7.93
N SER A 134 -1.70 15.06 -8.32
CA SER A 134 -2.86 15.20 -9.22
C SER A 134 -4.20 14.74 -8.63
N GLY A 135 -4.20 13.76 -7.71
CA GLY A 135 -5.40 13.05 -7.28
C GLY A 135 -6.03 12.15 -8.36
N PHE A 136 -5.38 12.01 -9.53
CA PHE A 136 -5.95 11.34 -10.70
C PHE A 136 -5.60 9.85 -10.73
N LYS A 137 -6.64 9.00 -10.77
CA LYS A 137 -6.56 7.53 -10.63
C LYS A 137 -6.71 6.76 -11.96
N GLU A 138 -6.53 7.41 -13.11
CA GLU A 138 -6.54 6.73 -14.42
C GLU A 138 -5.09 6.52 -14.94
N PRO A 139 -4.84 5.42 -15.70
CA PRO A 139 -3.53 5.11 -16.28
C PRO A 139 -3.20 6.00 -17.49
N ASN A 140 -2.03 5.78 -18.08
CA ASN A 140 -1.60 6.34 -19.37
C ASN A 140 -1.71 7.88 -19.45
N SER A 141 -1.35 8.56 -18.36
CA SER A 141 -1.51 10.00 -18.17
C SER A 141 -0.20 10.65 -17.70
N VAL A 142 -0.02 11.94 -18.00
CA VAL A 142 1.18 12.71 -17.65
C VAL A 142 0.79 14.08 -17.07
N LEU A 143 1.31 14.40 -15.90
CA LEU A 143 1.20 15.73 -15.29
C LEU A 143 2.46 16.52 -15.62
N VAL A 144 2.29 17.70 -16.19
CA VAL A 144 3.37 18.65 -16.50
C VAL A 144 3.17 19.93 -15.70
N LEU A 145 4.18 20.35 -14.93
CA LEU A 145 4.18 21.61 -14.19
C LEU A 145 5.19 22.56 -14.81
N GLU A 146 4.77 23.78 -15.12
CA GLU A 146 5.61 24.79 -15.76
C GLU A 146 5.80 25.99 -14.83
N SER A 147 7.03 26.46 -14.67
CA SER A 147 7.29 27.71 -13.94
C SER A 147 6.72 28.91 -14.71
N CYS A 148 5.86 29.69 -14.06
CA CYS A 148 5.40 30.97 -14.59
C CYS A 148 6.41 32.08 -14.28
N PRO A 149 6.54 33.12 -15.14
CA PRO A 149 7.25 34.35 -14.80
C PRO A 149 6.58 35.07 -13.61
N GLY A 150 7.38 35.75 -12.79
CA GLY A 150 6.92 36.53 -11.63
C GLY A 150 7.57 36.09 -10.31
N ASP A 151 7.33 36.86 -9.24
CA ASP A 151 8.10 36.77 -7.99
C ASP A 151 7.76 35.56 -7.11
N SER A 152 6.58 34.96 -7.25
CA SER A 152 6.17 33.85 -6.38
C SER A 152 6.82 32.52 -6.80
N PRO A 153 7.60 31.87 -5.91
CA PRO A 153 8.23 30.58 -6.23
C PRO A 153 7.18 29.46 -6.36
N THR A 154 6.01 29.57 -5.73
CA THR A 154 4.94 28.57 -5.84
C THR A 154 4.09 28.72 -7.11
N ASN A 155 4.20 29.86 -7.83
CA ASN A 155 3.43 30.09 -9.05
C ASN A 155 3.88 29.15 -10.19
N HIS A 156 2.91 28.45 -10.78
CA HIS A 156 3.10 27.44 -11.81
C HIS A 156 1.82 27.27 -12.64
N ARG A 157 1.95 26.71 -13.85
CA ARG A 157 0.84 26.18 -14.64
C ARG A 157 0.91 24.66 -14.62
N ALA A 158 -0.19 24.00 -14.29
CA ALA A 158 -0.36 22.55 -14.33
C ALA A 158 -1.16 22.11 -15.56
N THR A 159 -0.54 21.28 -16.41
CA THR A 159 -1.19 20.65 -17.56
C THR A 159 -1.27 19.14 -17.33
N LEU A 160 -2.47 18.55 -17.42
CA LEU A 160 -2.67 17.11 -17.30
C LEU A 160 -3.05 16.50 -18.66
N LEU A 161 -2.18 15.65 -19.20
CA LEU A 161 -2.41 14.93 -20.45
C LEU A 161 -3.03 13.57 -20.14
N VAL A 162 -4.19 13.27 -20.72
CA VAL A 162 -5.00 12.07 -20.40
C VAL A 162 -5.45 11.33 -21.67
N PRO A 163 -5.77 10.03 -21.59
CA PRO A 163 -6.38 9.29 -22.69
C PRO A 163 -7.69 9.93 -23.17
N GLU A 164 -7.97 9.83 -24.47
CA GLU A 164 -9.31 10.13 -24.99
C GLU A 164 -10.34 9.12 -24.47
N ARG A 165 -11.60 9.58 -24.39
CA ARG A 165 -12.72 8.67 -24.19
C ARG A 165 -12.94 7.85 -25.44
N ASN A 166 -12.99 6.53 -25.29
CA ASN A 166 -13.26 5.59 -26.38
C ASN A 166 -14.42 4.68 -25.94
N PRO A 167 -15.62 4.80 -26.53
CA PRO A 167 -16.78 4.01 -26.13
C PRO A 167 -16.60 2.49 -26.23
N GLU A 168 -15.77 2.01 -27.16
CA GLU A 168 -15.47 0.59 -27.29
C GLU A 168 -14.60 0.10 -26.12
N ARG A 169 -13.61 0.89 -25.70
CA ARG A 169 -12.81 0.56 -24.50
C ARG A 169 -13.59 0.77 -23.20
N GLU A 170 -14.42 1.80 -23.11
CA GLU A 170 -15.21 2.07 -21.90
C GLU A 170 -16.23 0.96 -21.60
N LEU A 171 -16.62 0.16 -22.60
CA LEU A 171 -17.40 -1.06 -22.43
C LEU A 171 -16.65 -2.16 -21.65
N TRP A 172 -15.32 -2.22 -21.75
CA TRP A 172 -14.48 -3.23 -21.11
C TRP A 172 -13.80 -2.71 -19.83
N ASP A 173 -13.17 -1.54 -19.93
CA ASP A 173 -12.35 -0.93 -18.87
C ASP A 173 -13.17 -0.12 -17.85
N GLY A 174 -14.43 0.18 -18.17
CA GLY A 174 -15.22 1.22 -17.50
C GLY A 174 -14.93 2.64 -18.02
N PRO A 175 -15.64 3.66 -17.50
CA PRO A 175 -15.60 5.03 -18.00
C PRO A 175 -14.21 5.66 -17.90
N ARG A 176 -13.92 6.63 -18.79
CA ARG A 176 -12.74 7.51 -18.71
C ARG A 176 -13.16 8.96 -18.55
N SER A 177 -12.38 9.75 -17.81
CA SER A 177 -12.71 11.17 -17.59
C SER A 177 -12.64 12.01 -18.87
N GLY A 178 -11.68 11.71 -19.76
CA GLY A 178 -11.29 12.61 -20.84
C GLY A 178 -10.80 13.97 -20.34
N THR A 179 -10.51 14.89 -21.26
CA THR A 179 -9.96 16.22 -20.93
C THR A 179 -10.88 17.03 -20.02
N ASP A 180 -12.13 17.27 -20.43
CA ASP A 180 -13.09 18.06 -19.65
C ASP A 180 -13.31 17.53 -18.23
N GLY A 181 -13.42 16.20 -18.10
CA GLY A 181 -13.69 15.53 -16.85
C GLY A 181 -12.50 15.62 -15.91
N ALA A 182 -11.30 15.37 -16.43
CA ALA A 182 -10.06 15.49 -15.67
C ALA A 182 -9.80 16.94 -15.22
N LEU A 183 -10.12 17.94 -16.06
CA LEU A 183 -10.01 19.36 -15.73
C LEU A 183 -10.93 19.73 -14.56
N GLN A 184 -12.22 19.40 -14.68
CA GLN A 184 -13.22 19.69 -13.64
C GLN A 184 -12.92 18.97 -12.32
N LEU A 185 -12.42 17.73 -12.40
CA LEU A 185 -12.13 16.90 -11.23
C LEU A 185 -10.87 17.35 -10.48
N THR A 186 -9.76 17.60 -11.19
CA THR A 186 -8.44 17.79 -10.56
C THR A 186 -8.09 19.26 -10.28
N GLY A 187 -8.80 20.22 -10.90
CA GLY A 187 -8.53 21.64 -10.73
C GLY A 187 -7.16 22.09 -11.24
N VAL A 188 -6.58 21.35 -12.20
CA VAL A 188 -5.42 21.80 -12.99
C VAL A 188 -5.82 22.94 -13.94
N ASP A 189 -4.84 23.68 -14.47
CA ASP A 189 -5.09 24.85 -15.31
C ASP A 189 -5.43 24.47 -16.75
N GLN A 190 -4.91 23.34 -17.23
CA GLN A 190 -5.15 22.83 -18.58
C GLN A 190 -5.19 21.30 -18.63
N THR A 191 -5.95 20.75 -19.57
CA THR A 191 -5.90 19.34 -19.95
C THR A 191 -5.70 19.17 -21.45
N LEU A 192 -4.93 18.17 -21.85
CA LEU A 192 -4.69 17.81 -23.26
C LEU A 192 -4.88 16.30 -23.46
N LYS A 193 -4.93 15.87 -24.73
CA LYS A 193 -4.90 14.44 -25.08
C LYS A 193 -3.49 13.89 -24.88
N ILE A 194 -3.37 12.64 -24.44
CA ILE A 194 -2.06 11.98 -24.30
C ILE A 194 -1.34 11.84 -25.66
N ASP A 195 -2.09 11.74 -26.76
CA ASP A 195 -1.53 11.67 -28.13
C ASP A 195 -0.79 12.96 -28.52
N ASP A 196 -1.18 14.11 -27.96
CA ASP A 196 -0.52 15.40 -28.18
C ASP A 196 0.80 15.55 -27.36
N LEU A 197 1.11 14.61 -26.44
CA LEU A 197 2.27 14.69 -25.53
C LEU A 197 3.58 14.99 -26.25
N GLY A 198 3.86 14.30 -27.35
CA GLY A 198 5.11 14.49 -28.08
C GLY A 198 5.24 15.88 -28.68
N ARG A 199 4.13 16.44 -29.18
CA ARG A 199 4.06 17.81 -29.72
C ARG A 199 4.15 18.86 -28.62
N PHE A 200 3.44 18.63 -27.50
CA PHE A 200 3.43 19.52 -26.34
C PHE A 200 4.83 19.68 -25.72
N LEU A 201 5.62 18.60 -25.65
CA LEU A 201 6.95 18.63 -25.03
C LEU A 201 8.04 19.33 -25.88
N VAL A 202 7.81 19.58 -27.17
CA VAL A 202 8.80 20.25 -28.05
C VAL A 202 9.21 21.63 -27.52
N GLN A 203 8.29 22.35 -26.88
CA GLN A 203 8.55 23.70 -26.35
C GLN A 203 9.57 23.75 -25.19
N PHE A 204 9.84 22.62 -24.54
CA PHE A 204 10.75 22.52 -23.39
C PHE A 204 12.19 22.11 -23.77
N ARG A 205 12.50 22.09 -25.08
CA ARG A 205 13.82 21.69 -25.60
C ARG A 205 14.89 22.80 -25.53
N THR A 206 14.51 24.06 -25.30
CA THR A 206 15.46 25.19 -25.27
C THR A 206 16.30 25.19 -23.98
N GLN A 207 17.48 25.79 -24.04
CA GLN A 207 18.38 25.90 -22.87
C GLN A 207 17.79 26.74 -21.73
N ASP A 208 16.75 27.55 -21.99
CA ASP A 208 16.04 28.34 -20.97
C ASP A 208 15.30 27.44 -19.95
N TRP A 209 15.05 26.17 -20.29
CA TRP A 209 14.35 25.21 -19.45
C TRP A 209 15.30 24.21 -18.79
N THR A 210 15.15 24.05 -17.47
CA THR A 210 15.57 22.86 -16.73
C THR A 210 14.43 21.86 -16.72
N VAL A 211 14.70 20.61 -17.10
CA VAL A 211 13.70 19.53 -17.17
C VAL A 211 13.86 18.60 -15.98
N TRP A 212 12.79 18.44 -15.20
CA TRP A 212 12.75 17.56 -14.03
C TRP A 212 11.89 16.33 -14.34
N PHE A 213 12.54 15.18 -14.55
CA PHE A 213 11.89 13.97 -15.04
C PHE A 213 12.64 12.68 -14.62
N ASP A 214 11.92 11.80 -13.91
CA ASP A 214 12.43 10.54 -13.38
C ASP A 214 12.57 9.46 -14.47
N HIS A 215 13.74 9.44 -15.11
CA HIS A 215 14.01 8.64 -16.31
C HIS A 215 14.89 7.40 -16.09
N LEU A 216 15.50 7.27 -14.90
CA LEU A 216 16.42 6.18 -14.55
C LEU A 216 15.69 4.89 -14.13
N LYS A 217 14.57 5.01 -13.43
CA LYS A 217 13.67 3.91 -13.03
C LYS A 217 12.26 4.21 -13.54
N PRO A 218 11.99 4.01 -14.85
CA PRO A 218 10.74 4.47 -15.47
C PRO A 218 9.53 3.68 -14.97
N VAL A 219 8.61 4.38 -14.29
CA VAL A 219 7.35 3.81 -13.78
C VAL A 219 6.45 3.29 -14.91
N HIS A 220 6.44 4.00 -16.05
CA HIS A 220 5.70 3.62 -17.25
C HIS A 220 6.64 3.65 -18.47
N ARG A 221 7.22 2.51 -18.80
CA ARG A 221 8.29 2.41 -19.82
C ARG A 221 7.94 3.09 -21.15
N GLN A 222 6.74 2.87 -21.69
CA GLN A 222 6.35 3.41 -22.99
C GLN A 222 6.24 4.94 -22.97
N LEU A 223 5.52 5.50 -21.98
CA LEU A 223 5.43 6.96 -21.84
C LEU A 223 6.79 7.59 -21.53
N CYS A 224 7.61 6.96 -20.68
CA CYS A 224 8.94 7.46 -20.37
C CYS A 224 9.87 7.49 -21.59
N GLU A 225 9.84 6.47 -22.46
CA GLU A 225 10.61 6.51 -23.71
C GLU A 225 10.03 7.54 -24.71
N GLN A 226 8.70 7.67 -24.82
CA GLN A 226 8.08 8.74 -25.62
C GLN A 226 8.51 10.13 -25.15
N ILE A 227 8.55 10.38 -23.83
CA ILE A 227 9.03 11.62 -23.23
C ILE A 227 10.50 11.85 -23.57
N LYS A 228 11.37 10.84 -23.38
CA LYS A 228 12.80 10.91 -23.75
C LYS A 228 12.97 11.29 -25.21
N THR A 229 12.34 10.59 -26.15
CA THR A 229 12.41 10.91 -27.59
C THR A 229 11.81 12.28 -27.91
N SER A 230 10.77 12.70 -27.20
CA SER A 230 10.17 14.03 -27.38
C SER A 230 11.06 15.16 -26.87
N LEU A 231 12.00 14.87 -25.97
CA LEU A 231 13.03 15.81 -25.49
C LEU A 231 14.37 15.67 -26.23
N LEU A 232 14.61 14.58 -26.97
CA LEU A 232 15.89 14.25 -27.61
C LEU A 232 15.78 14.09 -29.14
N GLN A 233 16.54 14.92 -29.89
CA GLN A 233 16.94 14.82 -31.31
C GLN A 233 16.14 15.61 -32.41
N PRO A 234 16.76 15.87 -33.59
CA PRO A 234 18.21 15.88 -33.94
C PRO A 234 18.72 17.16 -34.67
N ARG A 235 19.98 17.57 -34.41
CA ARG A 235 21.04 17.95 -35.40
C ARG A 235 22.07 19.01 -34.95
N THR A 236 21.81 19.79 -33.90
CA THR A 236 22.82 20.72 -33.34
C THR A 236 23.36 20.22 -32.01
N LEU A 237 24.68 20.31 -31.82
CA LEU A 237 25.43 19.67 -30.73
C LEU A 237 25.34 20.39 -29.37
N GLU A 238 24.57 21.48 -29.27
CA GLU A 238 24.67 22.43 -28.15
C GLU A 238 23.39 22.57 -27.31
N SER A 239 22.20 22.28 -27.85
CA SER A 239 20.93 22.42 -27.09
C SER A 239 20.49 21.11 -26.44
N LYS A 240 20.88 20.89 -25.18
CA LYS A 240 20.22 19.93 -24.27
C LYS A 240 19.84 20.65 -22.99
N ALA A 241 18.54 20.70 -22.70
CA ALA A 241 18.05 21.10 -21.38
C ALA A 241 18.65 20.17 -20.30
N PRO A 242 19.19 20.69 -19.19
CA PRO A 242 19.67 19.84 -18.11
C PRO A 242 18.51 19.02 -17.55
N THR A 243 18.65 17.69 -17.57
CA THR A 243 17.63 16.77 -17.07
C THR A 243 17.99 16.30 -15.66
N GLN A 244 17.09 16.52 -14.71
CA GLN A 244 17.26 16.20 -13.29
C GLN A 244 16.22 15.17 -12.83
N GLN A 245 16.53 14.37 -11.79
CA GLN A 245 15.50 13.59 -11.10
C GLN A 245 14.63 14.51 -10.23
N VAL A 246 13.34 14.22 -10.13
CA VAL A 246 12.38 14.94 -9.30
C VAL A 246 11.86 14.12 -8.12
N SER A 247 11.99 12.78 -8.17
CA SER A 247 11.51 11.85 -7.14
C SER A 247 11.86 12.29 -5.72
N ARG A 248 13.11 12.73 -5.49
CA ARG A 248 13.61 13.17 -4.18
C ARG A 248 12.83 14.35 -3.62
N PHE A 249 12.47 15.32 -4.46
CA PHE A 249 11.70 16.50 -4.04
C PHE A 249 10.24 16.16 -3.74
N VAL A 250 9.62 15.29 -4.55
CA VAL A 250 8.26 14.78 -4.25
C VAL A 250 8.26 13.97 -2.95
N GLN A 251 9.30 13.17 -2.72
CA GLN A 251 9.47 12.41 -1.48
C GLN A 251 9.69 13.30 -0.26
N GLN A 252 10.45 14.40 -0.37
CA GLN A 252 10.56 15.39 0.71
C GLN A 252 9.21 15.99 1.12
N LEU A 253 8.30 16.20 0.16
CA LEU A 253 6.93 16.67 0.45
C LEU A 253 6.07 15.56 1.05
N ARG A 254 6.09 14.35 0.49
CA ARG A 254 5.39 13.17 1.01
C ARG A 254 5.84 12.77 2.42
N LEU A 255 7.07 13.10 2.81
CA LEU A 255 7.60 12.79 4.14
C LEU A 255 6.78 13.46 5.26
N VAL A 256 6.35 14.70 5.06
CA VAL A 256 5.59 15.50 6.03
C VAL A 256 4.12 15.51 5.67
N LYS A 257 3.30 14.80 6.46
CA LYS A 257 1.87 14.58 6.20
C LYS A 257 1.03 15.80 6.59
N SER A 258 0.07 16.17 5.73
CA SER A 258 -0.97 17.14 6.07
C SER A 258 -2.03 16.56 7.03
N TYR A 259 -2.88 17.41 7.62
CA TYR A 259 -4.01 16.94 8.44
C TYR A 259 -4.94 15.97 7.70
N SER A 260 -5.17 16.19 6.40
CA SER A 260 -5.98 15.31 5.54
C SER A 260 -5.34 13.93 5.41
N GLU A 261 -4.01 13.88 5.24
CA GLU A 261 -3.23 12.66 5.10
C GLU A 261 -3.18 11.89 6.42
N VAL A 262 -2.96 12.58 7.54
CA VAL A 262 -3.04 12.01 8.90
C VAL A 262 -4.42 11.42 9.19
N ALA A 263 -5.50 12.06 8.72
CA ALA A 263 -6.86 11.54 8.91
C ALA A 263 -7.09 10.22 8.14
N LEU A 264 -6.57 10.12 6.91
CA LEU A 264 -6.63 8.89 6.10
C LEU A 264 -5.77 7.77 6.71
N MET A 265 -4.55 8.08 7.14
CA MET A 265 -3.68 7.11 7.82
C MET A 265 -4.31 6.62 9.13
N LYS A 266 -4.88 7.51 9.96
CA LYS A 266 -5.62 7.10 11.17
C LYS A 266 -6.76 6.13 10.87
N LYS A 267 -7.54 6.38 9.82
CA LYS A 267 -8.61 5.46 9.41
C LYS A 267 -8.07 4.12 8.90
N ALA A 268 -6.93 4.11 8.18
CA ALA A 268 -6.25 2.85 7.82
C ALA A 268 -5.78 2.08 9.06
N SER A 269 -5.20 2.76 10.06
CA SER A 269 -4.76 2.15 11.32
C SER A 269 -5.93 1.61 12.15
N ASP A 270 -7.04 2.34 12.23
CA ASP A 270 -8.26 1.88 12.92
C ASP A 270 -8.88 0.62 12.26
N ILE A 271 -8.96 0.60 10.92
CA ILE A 271 -9.44 -0.58 10.15
C ILE A 271 -8.53 -1.78 10.41
N THR A 272 -7.22 -1.59 10.30
CA THR A 272 -6.25 -2.68 10.47
C THR A 272 -6.27 -3.21 11.90
N ALA A 273 -6.33 -2.32 12.91
CA ALA A 273 -6.45 -2.71 14.33
C ALA A 273 -7.72 -3.55 14.62
N GLN A 274 -8.85 -3.19 14.01
CA GLN A 274 -10.09 -3.97 14.12
C GLN A 274 -9.95 -5.33 13.44
N ALA A 275 -9.35 -5.39 12.24
CA ALA A 275 -9.08 -6.66 11.54
C ALA A 275 -8.17 -7.60 12.33
N PHE A 276 -7.13 -7.09 13.01
CA PHE A 276 -6.29 -7.88 13.92
C PHE A 276 -7.06 -8.39 15.14
N THR A 277 -7.89 -7.54 15.75
CA THR A 277 -8.74 -7.92 16.88
C THR A 277 -9.67 -9.09 16.52
N GLU A 278 -10.25 -9.03 15.32
CA GLU A 278 -11.10 -10.09 14.77
C GLU A 278 -10.32 -11.34 14.32
N ALA A 279 -9.07 -11.20 13.87
CA ALA A 279 -8.20 -12.34 13.55
C ALA A 279 -7.72 -13.08 14.82
N MET A 280 -7.46 -12.36 15.92
CA MET A 280 -7.18 -12.97 17.23
C MET A 280 -8.41 -13.76 17.72
N ARG A 281 -9.62 -13.17 17.68
CA ARG A 281 -10.88 -13.88 18.01
C ARG A 281 -11.18 -15.11 17.14
N PHE A 282 -10.73 -15.11 15.89
CA PHE A 282 -10.89 -16.22 14.96
C PHE A 282 -9.81 -17.31 15.08
N SER A 283 -8.76 -17.08 15.88
CA SER A 283 -7.65 -18.01 16.03
C SER A 283 -7.99 -19.21 16.93
N PHE A 284 -7.61 -20.41 16.50
CA PHE A 284 -7.70 -21.63 17.29
C PHE A 284 -6.63 -22.64 16.82
N PRO A 285 -6.16 -23.58 17.66
CA PRO A 285 -5.21 -24.62 17.24
C PRO A 285 -5.76 -25.45 16.07
N GLY A 286 -4.99 -25.55 15.00
CA GLY A 286 -5.40 -26.22 13.76
C GLY A 286 -5.96 -25.29 12.68
N VAL A 287 -6.10 -23.98 12.94
CA VAL A 287 -6.35 -22.99 11.87
C VAL A 287 -5.15 -22.92 10.93
N SER A 288 -5.39 -22.68 9.63
CA SER A 288 -4.31 -22.46 8.67
C SER A 288 -3.97 -20.98 8.52
N GLU A 289 -2.72 -20.72 8.16
CA GLU A 289 -2.20 -19.38 7.85
C GLU A 289 -3.01 -18.70 6.73
N ALA A 290 -3.44 -19.48 5.73
CA ALA A 290 -4.32 -19.02 4.65
C ALA A 290 -5.69 -18.56 5.15
N GLN A 291 -6.27 -19.23 6.15
CA GLN A 291 -7.56 -18.86 6.74
C GLN A 291 -7.44 -17.55 7.54
N LEU A 292 -6.35 -17.37 8.30
CA LEU A 292 -6.08 -16.11 9.01
C LEU A 292 -5.83 -14.95 8.03
N GLN A 293 -5.06 -15.16 6.96
CA GLN A 293 -4.92 -14.18 5.88
C GLN A 293 -6.29 -13.83 5.26
N GLY A 294 -7.12 -14.82 4.97
CA GLY A 294 -8.45 -14.61 4.41
C GLY A 294 -9.39 -13.81 5.34
N LYS A 295 -9.32 -14.07 6.65
CA LYS A 295 -10.02 -13.30 7.69
C LYS A 295 -9.54 -11.85 7.71
N LEU A 296 -8.24 -11.59 7.64
CA LEU A 296 -7.68 -10.22 7.62
C LEU A 296 -8.11 -9.41 6.40
N ASP A 297 -8.03 -9.97 5.17
CA ASP A 297 -8.51 -9.28 3.96
C ASP A 297 -10.04 -9.05 4.01
N TYR A 298 -10.80 -10.01 4.54
CA TYR A 298 -12.25 -9.86 4.74
C TYR A 298 -12.58 -8.69 5.66
N GLU A 299 -12.05 -8.65 6.89
CA GLU A 299 -12.38 -7.60 7.86
C GLU A 299 -11.95 -6.21 7.35
N CYS A 300 -10.73 -6.09 6.81
CA CYS A 300 -10.25 -4.84 6.21
C CYS A 300 -11.21 -4.32 5.12
N ARG A 301 -11.70 -5.20 4.24
CA ARG A 301 -12.65 -4.83 3.18
C ARG A 301 -14.03 -4.47 3.71
N MET A 302 -14.52 -5.19 4.71
CA MET A 302 -15.84 -4.92 5.30
C MET A 302 -15.89 -3.54 5.98
N ASP A 303 -14.78 -3.10 6.58
CA ASP A 303 -14.64 -1.75 7.18
C ASP A 303 -14.20 -0.64 6.19
N GLY A 304 -14.10 -0.97 4.90
CA GLY A 304 -13.98 -0.02 3.80
C GLY A 304 -12.58 0.22 3.25
N ALA A 305 -11.59 -0.64 3.53
CA ALA A 305 -10.30 -0.60 2.85
C ALA A 305 -10.42 -0.99 1.37
N ASP A 306 -9.60 -0.36 0.52
CA ASP A 306 -9.55 -0.67 -0.91
C ASP A 306 -8.93 -2.08 -1.14
N MET A 307 -7.87 -2.42 -0.38
CA MET A 307 -7.13 -3.69 -0.41
C MET A 307 -6.21 -3.83 0.81
N LEU A 308 -5.58 -4.99 0.99
CA LEU A 308 -4.34 -5.09 1.78
C LEU A 308 -3.21 -4.31 1.08
N ALA A 309 -2.42 -3.56 1.83
CA ALA A 309 -1.35 -2.70 1.33
C ALA A 309 -0.13 -3.49 0.81
N TYR A 310 0.06 -4.72 1.29
CA TYR A 310 1.14 -5.63 0.94
C TYR A 310 0.69 -7.09 1.14
N PRO A 311 1.39 -8.09 0.55
CA PRO A 311 1.15 -9.50 0.87
C PRO A 311 1.49 -9.73 2.36
N PRO A 312 0.52 -10.11 3.21
CA PRO A 312 0.75 -10.22 4.64
C PRO A 312 1.67 -11.41 4.94
N VAL A 313 2.42 -11.32 6.04
CA VAL A 313 3.07 -12.49 6.64
C VAL A 313 2.09 -13.10 7.63
N VAL A 314 1.81 -14.39 7.50
CA VAL A 314 1.06 -15.17 8.50
C VAL A 314 1.86 -16.44 8.77
N ALA A 315 2.62 -16.43 9.86
CA ALA A 315 3.67 -17.41 10.10
C ALA A 315 3.55 -18.05 11.48
N GLY A 316 3.11 -19.32 11.52
CA GLY A 316 3.03 -20.12 12.74
C GLY A 316 4.36 -20.76 13.15
N GLY A 317 4.60 -20.89 14.46
CA GLY A 317 5.78 -21.56 15.03
C GLY A 317 7.10 -21.03 14.47
N ASN A 318 8.04 -21.93 14.17
CA ASN A 318 9.37 -21.57 13.64
C ASN A 318 9.32 -20.81 12.28
N ARG A 319 8.18 -20.81 11.57
CA ARG A 319 8.05 -20.05 10.32
C ARG A 319 8.10 -18.53 10.57
N ALA A 320 7.77 -18.08 11.78
CA ALA A 320 7.95 -16.70 12.22
C ALA A 320 9.42 -16.21 12.17
N ASN A 321 10.40 -17.12 12.14
CA ASN A 321 11.81 -16.79 11.93
C ASN A 321 12.18 -16.52 10.46
N THR A 322 11.22 -16.59 9.52
CA THR A 322 11.38 -16.22 8.11
C THR A 322 10.71 -14.87 7.86
N LEU A 323 11.50 -13.79 7.82
CA LEU A 323 11.00 -12.41 7.88
C LEU A 323 9.94 -12.03 6.83
N HIS A 324 10.09 -12.50 5.58
CA HIS A 324 9.14 -12.28 4.49
C HIS A 324 8.41 -13.58 4.13
N TYR A 325 7.92 -14.31 5.14
CA TYR A 325 7.13 -15.52 4.92
C TYR A 325 5.75 -15.16 4.37
N ILE A 326 5.61 -15.17 3.04
CA ILE A 326 4.35 -14.87 2.33
C ILE A 326 3.68 -16.12 1.73
N SER A 327 4.16 -17.31 2.10
CA SER A 327 3.62 -18.58 1.59
C SER A 327 2.28 -18.94 2.24
N ASN A 328 2.11 -18.60 3.51
CA ASN A 328 0.88 -18.65 4.31
C ASN A 328 0.02 -19.89 4.02
N ASN A 329 0.64 -21.07 4.06
CA ASN A 329 0.04 -22.32 3.57
C ASN A 329 0.19 -23.51 4.52
N GLN A 330 0.64 -23.28 5.76
CA GLN A 330 0.72 -24.31 6.78
C GLN A 330 -0.42 -24.20 7.80
N VAL A 331 -0.59 -25.28 8.56
CA VAL A 331 -1.45 -25.33 9.75
C VAL A 331 -0.64 -24.83 10.95
N ILE A 332 -1.31 -24.09 11.84
CA ILE A 332 -0.71 -23.57 13.08
C ILE A 332 -1.15 -24.48 14.23
N ASN A 333 -0.17 -25.12 14.89
CA ASN A 333 -0.43 -26.21 15.83
C ASN A 333 -0.65 -25.71 17.26
N ASP A 334 -1.27 -26.53 18.11
CA ASP A 334 -1.38 -26.21 19.54
C ASP A 334 0.00 -25.97 20.17
N GLY A 335 0.07 -24.99 21.08
CA GLY A 335 1.32 -24.51 21.65
C GLY A 335 2.20 -23.63 20.74
N GLU A 336 1.89 -23.45 19.45
CA GLU A 336 2.60 -22.48 18.59
C GLU A 336 2.14 -21.03 18.84
N LEU A 337 3.07 -20.07 18.67
CA LEU A 337 2.71 -18.68 18.39
C LEU A 337 2.41 -18.53 16.89
N VAL A 338 1.61 -17.53 16.52
CA VAL A 338 1.56 -16.98 15.17
C VAL A 338 2.07 -15.54 15.18
N LEU A 339 2.97 -15.23 14.24
CA LEU A 339 3.37 -13.87 13.90
C LEU A 339 2.58 -13.45 12.66
N VAL A 340 1.82 -12.35 12.78
CA VAL A 340 1.05 -11.76 11.68
C VAL A 340 1.51 -10.33 11.46
N ASP A 341 1.94 -10.05 10.24
CA ASP A 341 2.28 -8.72 9.74
C ASP A 341 1.35 -8.41 8.56
N ALA A 342 0.47 -7.43 8.73
CA ALA A 342 -0.56 -7.07 7.78
C ALA A 342 -1.00 -5.61 7.93
N GLY A 343 -1.40 -5.00 6.82
CA GLY A 343 -1.86 -3.62 6.78
C GLY A 343 -2.81 -3.39 5.62
N CYS A 344 -3.78 -2.48 5.79
CA CYS A 344 -4.71 -2.10 4.73
C CYS A 344 -4.30 -0.81 3.99
N GLU A 345 -4.70 -0.68 2.73
CA GLU A 345 -4.74 0.58 2.00
C GLU A 345 -6.14 1.19 2.09
N TYR A 346 -6.24 2.41 2.63
CA TYR A 346 -7.46 3.20 2.67
C TYR A 346 -7.27 4.50 1.89
N HIS A 347 -7.90 4.57 0.72
CA HIS A 347 -7.94 5.72 -0.17
C HIS A 347 -6.56 6.25 -0.61
N GLY A 348 -5.58 5.35 -0.74
CA GLY A 348 -4.22 5.67 -1.20
C GLY A 348 -3.21 5.91 -0.09
N TYR A 349 -3.60 5.76 1.18
CA TYR A 349 -2.71 5.76 2.34
C TYR A 349 -2.77 4.40 3.04
N VAL A 350 -1.66 3.97 3.64
CA VAL A 350 -1.52 2.62 4.20
C VAL A 350 -1.28 2.65 5.71
N CYS A 351 -1.55 1.50 6.33
CA CYS A 351 -1.17 1.14 7.70
C CYS A 351 -0.19 -0.05 7.64
N ASP A 352 0.63 -0.23 8.67
CA ASP A 352 1.54 -1.36 8.85
C ASP A 352 1.47 -1.86 10.31
N ILE A 353 1.01 -3.09 10.54
CA ILE A 353 0.91 -3.68 11.88
C ILE A 353 1.51 -5.08 11.87
N THR A 354 2.46 -5.31 12.77
CA THR A 354 2.81 -6.66 13.23
C THR A 354 2.30 -6.91 14.66
N ARG A 355 1.67 -8.08 14.86
CA ARG A 355 1.38 -8.66 16.18
C ARG A 355 1.80 -10.13 16.21
N THR A 356 2.13 -10.61 17.40
CA THR A 356 2.40 -12.03 17.65
C THR A 356 1.50 -12.51 18.80
N TRP A 357 0.86 -13.67 18.69
CA TRP A 357 -0.01 -14.22 19.75
C TRP A 357 0.00 -15.76 19.77
N PRO A 358 -0.31 -16.40 20.92
CA PRO A 358 -0.46 -17.85 21.02
C PRO A 358 -1.72 -18.31 20.29
N ILE A 359 -1.64 -19.32 19.43
CA ILE A 359 -2.81 -19.77 18.66
C ILE A 359 -3.88 -20.44 19.54
N SER A 360 -3.49 -20.88 20.74
CA SER A 360 -4.34 -21.43 21.80
C SER A 360 -4.98 -20.36 22.71
N GLY A 361 -4.68 -19.07 22.49
CA GLY A 361 -5.17 -17.97 23.32
C GLY A 361 -4.44 -17.76 24.65
N LYS A 362 -3.43 -18.58 24.97
CA LYS A 362 -2.65 -18.45 26.20
C LYS A 362 -1.15 -18.63 25.99
N PHE A 363 -0.35 -17.70 26.49
CA PHE A 363 1.11 -17.77 26.38
C PHE A 363 1.67 -18.86 27.31
N THR A 364 2.59 -19.67 26.81
CA THR A 364 3.48 -20.46 27.69
C THR A 364 4.52 -19.53 28.33
N GLU A 365 5.13 -19.94 29.45
CA GLU A 365 6.10 -19.11 30.17
C GLU A 365 7.30 -18.66 29.28
N PRO A 366 7.94 -19.51 28.46
CA PRO A 366 9.03 -19.05 27.57
C PRO A 366 8.56 -18.07 26.49
N GLN A 367 7.36 -18.28 25.94
CA GLN A 367 6.75 -17.37 24.97
C GLN A 367 6.46 -16.01 25.60
N ARG A 368 5.89 -16.02 26.81
CA ARG A 368 5.59 -14.81 27.59
C ARG A 368 6.85 -14.01 27.90
N GLN A 369 7.89 -14.67 28.40
CA GLN A 369 9.17 -14.03 28.74
C GLN A 369 9.81 -13.34 27.53
N LEU A 370 9.82 -14.00 26.37
CA LEU A 370 10.36 -13.42 25.14
C LEU A 370 9.45 -12.31 24.58
N TYR A 371 8.12 -12.46 24.71
CA TYR A 371 7.15 -11.46 24.27
C TYR A 371 7.24 -10.17 25.10
N GLU A 372 7.21 -10.28 26.43
CA GLU A 372 7.34 -9.13 27.34
C GLU A 372 8.70 -8.44 27.19
N ALA A 373 9.77 -9.19 26.88
CA ALA A 373 11.05 -8.61 26.51
C ALA A 373 10.93 -7.71 25.25
N VAL A 374 10.40 -8.22 24.14
CA VAL A 374 10.19 -7.44 22.90
C VAL A 374 9.26 -6.24 23.13
N LEU A 375 8.14 -6.44 23.85
CA LEU A 375 7.18 -5.39 24.17
C LEU A 375 7.81 -4.26 25.00
N SER A 376 8.66 -4.59 25.98
CA SER A 376 9.36 -3.59 26.80
C SER A 376 10.37 -2.76 26.00
N ILE A 377 11.05 -3.38 25.04
CA ILE A 377 11.94 -2.69 24.09
C ILE A 377 11.11 -1.76 23.20
N GLN A 378 10.03 -2.28 22.62
CA GLN A 378 9.15 -1.51 21.72
C GLN A 378 8.57 -0.27 22.40
N LYS A 379 8.00 -0.40 23.60
CA LYS A 379 7.50 0.74 24.39
C LYS A 379 8.58 1.79 24.68
N THR A 380 9.80 1.34 24.97
CA THR A 380 10.93 2.26 25.21
C THR A 380 11.28 3.03 23.93
N CYS A 381 11.32 2.36 22.78
CA CYS A 381 11.57 2.98 21.48
C CYS A 381 10.45 3.95 21.06
N LEU A 382 9.18 3.61 21.29
CA LEU A 382 8.04 4.47 21.00
C LEU A 382 8.11 5.82 21.75
N ASN A 383 8.56 5.81 23.01
CA ASN A 383 8.73 7.04 23.81
C ASN A 383 9.84 7.98 23.29
N LEU A 384 10.74 7.47 22.43
CA LEU A 384 11.82 8.23 21.78
C LEU A 384 11.42 8.80 20.41
N CYS A 385 10.20 8.53 19.91
CA CYS A 385 9.71 9.07 18.66
C CYS A 385 9.36 10.58 18.80
N ARG A 386 10.39 11.44 18.80
CA ARG A 386 10.29 12.91 18.94
C ARG A 386 11.05 13.64 17.81
N PRO A 387 10.72 14.91 17.49
CA PRO A 387 11.32 15.63 16.35
C PRO A 387 12.86 15.68 16.32
N GLU A 388 13.50 15.67 17.49
CA GLU A 388 14.96 15.78 17.65
C GLU A 388 15.70 14.44 17.48
N ILE A 389 14.99 13.31 17.46
CA ILE A 389 15.58 11.97 17.55
C ILE A 389 15.47 11.25 16.20
N SER A 390 16.62 10.89 15.63
CA SER A 390 16.68 10.12 14.37
C SER A 390 16.34 8.63 14.58
N LEU A 391 15.85 7.98 13.53
CA LEU A 391 15.57 6.54 13.54
C LEU A 391 16.83 5.71 13.90
N ASP A 392 18.00 6.14 13.42
CA ASP A 392 19.31 5.55 13.74
C ASP A 392 19.62 5.56 15.25
N HIS A 393 19.21 6.63 15.96
CA HIS A 393 19.39 6.73 17.40
C HIS A 393 18.46 5.76 18.12
N ILE A 394 17.18 5.71 17.73
CA ILE A 394 16.20 4.77 18.30
C ILE A 394 16.65 3.32 18.04
N TYR A 395 17.21 3.01 16.87
CA TYR A 395 17.81 1.72 16.56
C TYR A 395 18.99 1.38 17.46
N THR A 396 19.90 2.33 17.68
CA THR A 396 21.07 2.11 18.54
C THR A 396 20.63 1.79 19.97
N VAL A 397 19.62 2.50 20.49
CA VAL A 397 18.98 2.19 21.78
C VAL A 397 18.35 0.78 21.76
N MET A 398 17.59 0.46 20.71
CA MET A 398 16.94 -0.84 20.54
C MET A 398 17.94 -2.01 20.56
N LEU A 399 19.05 -1.93 19.81
CA LEU A 399 20.08 -2.98 19.81
C LEU A 399 20.69 -3.21 21.20
N ASN A 400 20.95 -2.13 21.93
CA ASN A 400 21.47 -2.21 23.30
C ASN A 400 20.46 -2.90 24.23
N LEU A 401 19.17 -2.52 24.15
CA LEU A 401 18.11 -3.14 24.94
C LEU A 401 17.88 -4.61 24.57
N ILE A 402 17.98 -4.98 23.29
CA ILE A 402 17.98 -6.39 22.84
C ILE A 402 19.16 -7.14 23.46
N GLY A 403 20.37 -6.59 23.40
CA GLY A 403 21.56 -7.20 24.03
C GLY A 403 21.38 -7.45 25.52
N MET A 404 20.78 -6.48 26.24
CA MET A 404 20.43 -6.63 27.66
C MET A 404 19.38 -7.74 27.86
N LYS A 405 18.26 -7.73 27.12
CA LYS A 405 17.19 -8.74 27.28
C LYS A 405 17.63 -10.15 26.91
N LEU A 406 18.44 -10.32 25.88
CA LEU A 406 19.01 -11.63 25.52
C LEU A 406 19.95 -12.16 26.61
N LYS A 407 20.62 -11.28 27.36
CA LYS A 407 21.45 -11.64 28.52
C LYS A 407 20.60 -11.96 29.75
N ASP A 408 19.58 -11.16 30.05
CA ASP A 408 18.63 -11.38 31.15
C ASP A 408 17.94 -12.76 31.01
N LEU A 409 17.57 -13.14 29.77
CA LEU A 409 16.94 -14.43 29.44
C LEU A 409 17.96 -15.59 29.28
N GLY A 410 19.26 -15.35 29.45
CA GLY A 410 20.31 -16.38 29.30
C GLY A 410 20.53 -16.89 27.87
N ILE A 411 19.92 -16.25 26.86
CA ILE A 411 20.04 -16.58 25.43
C ILE A 411 21.43 -16.22 24.91
N VAL A 412 22.02 -15.11 25.39
CA VAL A 412 23.40 -14.72 25.14
C VAL A 412 24.16 -14.73 26.46
N ARG A 413 25.32 -15.41 26.49
CA ARG A 413 26.19 -15.48 27.65
C ARG A 413 27.41 -14.59 27.48
N ASP A 414 27.83 -13.91 28.54
CA ASP A 414 29.15 -13.28 28.59
C ASP A 414 30.22 -14.37 28.40
N LYS A 415 30.98 -14.29 27.30
CA LYS A 415 32.30 -14.90 27.19
C LYS A 415 33.30 -13.78 26.95
N GLU A 416 34.19 -13.61 27.92
CA GLU A 416 35.42 -12.82 27.92
C GLU A 416 35.59 -11.82 26.75
N GLY A 417 35.15 -10.58 26.97
CA GLY A 417 35.69 -9.40 26.28
C GLY A 417 35.25 -9.13 24.85
N HIS A 418 34.45 -9.99 24.21
CA HIS A 418 33.96 -9.71 22.85
C HIS A 418 32.59 -9.02 22.84
N GLU A 419 32.52 -7.93 22.08
CA GLU A 419 31.48 -6.90 22.02
C GLU A 419 30.06 -7.42 21.70
N LEU A 420 29.07 -6.52 21.87
CA LEU A 420 27.64 -6.62 21.50
C LEU A 420 27.39 -6.80 19.98
N THR A 421 28.06 -7.77 19.37
CA THR A 421 27.96 -8.17 17.96
C THR A 421 26.83 -9.16 17.70
N GLN A 422 26.24 -9.72 18.77
CA GLN A 422 25.16 -10.71 18.68
C GLN A 422 23.72 -10.17 18.52
N PRO A 423 23.31 -8.95 18.93
CA PRO A 423 21.95 -8.46 18.71
C PRO A 423 21.50 -8.55 17.24
N GLY A 424 22.38 -8.20 16.29
CA GLY A 424 22.08 -8.29 14.86
C GLY A 424 21.86 -9.73 14.32
N ARG A 425 22.31 -10.77 15.03
CA ARG A 425 21.99 -12.18 14.70
C ARG A 425 20.54 -12.49 14.98
N TYR A 426 20.04 -12.03 16.12
CA TYR A 426 18.66 -12.23 16.56
C TYR A 426 17.69 -11.19 15.99
N CYS A 427 18.19 -10.14 15.31
CA CYS A 427 17.43 -8.95 14.93
C CYS A 427 17.96 -8.27 13.63
N PRO A 428 17.64 -8.76 12.41
CA PRO A 428 18.37 -8.39 11.19
C PRO A 428 17.69 -7.41 10.18
N HIS A 429 16.46 -6.95 10.42
CA HIS A 429 15.57 -6.11 9.55
C HIS A 429 15.60 -4.57 9.80
N HIS A 430 14.64 -3.69 9.37
CA HIS A 430 14.65 -2.19 9.50
C HIS A 430 13.54 -1.38 10.31
N ILE A 431 13.83 -0.64 11.43
CA ILE A 431 12.92 -0.27 12.60
C ILE A 431 11.68 0.48 12.30
N SER A 432 11.93 1.67 11.83
CA SER A 432 10.94 2.40 11.15
C SER A 432 11.48 2.46 9.74
N HIS A 433 10.57 2.28 8.81
CA HIS A 433 10.58 3.05 7.59
C HIS A 433 9.59 4.19 7.78
N TYR A 434 9.72 5.21 6.94
CA TYR A 434 8.61 6.13 6.75
C TYR A 434 7.43 5.37 6.13
N LEU A 435 6.23 5.77 6.51
CA LEU A 435 4.96 5.20 6.06
C LEU A 435 4.08 6.33 5.51
N GLY A 436 3.20 6.04 4.57
CA GLY A 436 2.31 7.04 3.99
C GLY A 436 1.48 6.50 2.84
N MET A 437 1.81 6.90 1.62
CA MET A 437 1.13 6.39 0.42
C MET A 437 1.63 5.02 -0.02
N ASP A 438 2.81 4.61 0.42
CA ASP A 438 3.36 3.26 0.30
C ASP A 438 3.79 2.77 1.69
N VAL A 439 3.98 1.46 1.82
CA VAL A 439 4.47 0.80 3.05
C VAL A 439 5.87 1.30 3.39
N HIS A 440 6.83 1.07 2.49
CA HIS A 440 8.18 1.62 2.58
C HIS A 440 8.26 3.04 1.97
N ASP A 441 7.44 3.98 2.44
CA ASP A 441 7.29 5.34 1.90
C ASP A 441 8.62 6.12 1.79
N THR A 442 8.77 6.94 0.75
CA THR A 442 9.93 7.83 0.55
C THR A 442 11.32 7.15 0.68
N PRO A 443 11.64 6.12 -0.12
CA PRO A 443 12.85 5.30 0.03
C PRO A 443 14.18 6.03 -0.25
N ASP A 444 14.18 7.19 -0.91
CA ASP A 444 15.40 7.99 -1.17
C ASP A 444 15.70 9.00 -0.03
N MET A 445 14.84 9.07 1.00
CA MET A 445 15.12 9.79 2.24
C MET A 445 16.05 8.93 3.13
N SER A 446 16.97 9.56 3.86
CA SER A 446 17.92 8.82 4.71
C SER A 446 17.18 8.10 5.85
N ARG A 447 17.52 6.83 6.11
CA ARG A 447 16.90 5.99 7.15
C ARG A 447 17.88 5.26 8.07
N SER A 448 19.16 5.21 7.68
CA SER A 448 20.35 4.64 8.34
C SER A 448 20.30 3.51 9.41
N SER A 449 19.28 2.62 9.43
CA SER A 449 19.16 1.30 10.16
C SER A 449 18.41 1.32 11.51
N LYS A 450 17.81 0.24 12.08
CA LYS A 450 17.27 -1.08 11.61
C LYS A 450 16.27 -1.74 12.68
N LEU A 451 15.45 -2.79 12.44
CA LEU A 451 14.14 -3.12 13.16
C LEU A 451 14.19 -3.92 14.43
N ALA A 452 13.09 -3.78 15.19
CA ALA A 452 12.77 -4.43 16.45
C ALA A 452 12.03 -5.76 16.23
N GLY A 453 12.64 -6.84 16.68
CA GLY A 453 12.08 -8.18 16.65
C GLY A 453 13.16 -9.17 17.06
N ILE A 454 12.78 -10.22 17.77
CA ILE A 454 13.72 -11.25 18.22
C ILE A 454 13.34 -12.57 17.58
N TYR A 455 14.29 -13.16 16.85
CA TYR A 455 14.13 -14.40 16.09
C TYR A 455 15.15 -15.43 16.58
N VAL A 456 14.67 -16.45 17.28
CA VAL A 456 15.49 -17.56 17.77
C VAL A 456 15.18 -18.79 16.93
N LYS A 457 16.08 -19.14 16.01
CA LYS A 457 15.88 -20.27 15.10
C LYS A 457 15.82 -21.59 15.86
N GLU A 458 15.04 -22.54 15.33
CA GLU A 458 14.92 -23.89 15.89
C GLU A 458 16.26 -24.65 15.97
N ASP A 459 17.16 -24.42 15.01
CA ASP A 459 18.49 -25.03 14.94
C ASP A 459 19.56 -24.33 15.81
N ASP A 460 19.21 -23.24 16.50
CA ASP A 460 20.16 -22.44 17.28
C ASP A 460 20.58 -23.14 18.58
N GLN A 461 21.61 -23.99 18.48
CA GLN A 461 22.19 -24.71 19.61
C GLN A 461 22.84 -23.80 20.67
N SER A 462 23.06 -22.51 20.39
CA SER A 462 23.58 -21.56 21.39
C SER A 462 22.50 -20.97 22.30
N ALA A 463 21.23 -20.96 21.87
CA ALA A 463 20.10 -20.55 22.70
C ALA A 463 19.62 -21.69 23.63
N PRO A 464 19.03 -21.39 24.80
CA PRO A 464 18.31 -22.37 25.62
C PRO A 464 17.21 -23.09 24.81
N PRO A 465 17.05 -24.43 24.94
CA PRO A 465 16.08 -25.22 24.17
C PRO A 465 14.66 -24.65 24.14
N GLU A 466 14.20 -24.09 25.24
CA GLU A 466 12.86 -23.53 25.46
C GLU A 466 12.53 -22.28 24.64
N PHE A 467 13.53 -21.59 24.08
CA PHE A 467 13.32 -20.42 23.19
C PHE A 467 13.48 -20.75 21.71
N ARG A 468 13.93 -21.96 21.34
CA ARG A 468 14.23 -22.32 19.96
C ARG A 468 12.96 -22.46 19.14
N GLY A 469 12.95 -21.84 17.96
CA GLY A 469 11.78 -21.82 17.06
C GLY A 469 10.79 -20.69 17.36
N ILE A 470 11.10 -19.76 18.28
CA ILE A 470 10.24 -18.61 18.59
C ILE A 470 10.76 -17.37 17.85
N GLY A 471 9.87 -16.75 17.06
CA GLY A 471 10.08 -15.43 16.44
C GLY A 471 8.97 -14.46 16.85
N ILE A 472 9.34 -13.26 17.31
CA ILE A 472 8.39 -12.25 17.81
C ILE A 472 8.73 -10.88 17.21
N ARG A 473 7.72 -10.23 16.63
CA ARG A 473 7.73 -8.81 16.23
C ARG A 473 6.44 -8.14 16.73
N ILE A 474 6.55 -6.87 17.12
CA ILE A 474 5.45 -6.01 17.59
C ILE A 474 5.71 -4.62 17.01
N GLU A 475 4.78 -4.10 16.23
CA GLU A 475 5.00 -2.96 15.35
C GLU A 475 3.78 -2.04 15.34
N ASP A 476 4.00 -0.73 15.30
CA ASP A 476 2.95 0.28 15.44
C ASP A 476 3.26 1.50 14.57
N ASP A 477 2.24 2.03 13.89
CA ASP A 477 2.34 3.30 13.16
C ASP A 477 2.45 4.47 14.15
N VAL A 478 3.43 5.35 13.94
CA VAL A 478 3.65 6.52 14.81
C VAL A 478 3.67 7.82 14.01
N LEU A 479 2.83 8.77 14.41
CA LEU A 479 2.91 10.16 13.98
C LEU A 479 3.74 10.97 15.00
N ILE A 480 4.88 11.49 14.54
CA ILE A 480 5.67 12.49 15.28
C ILE A 480 4.86 13.79 15.39
N THR A 481 4.89 14.40 16.57
CA THR A 481 4.26 15.72 16.83
C THR A 481 5.23 16.62 17.61
N ASP A 482 4.88 17.89 17.81
CA ASP A 482 5.64 18.82 18.65
C ASP A 482 5.61 18.45 20.16
N GLY A 483 4.78 17.47 20.54
CA GLY A 483 4.66 16.94 21.90
C GLY A 483 5.02 15.46 21.97
N ASP A 484 4.17 14.67 22.62
CA ASP A 484 4.35 13.21 22.64
C ASP A 484 3.93 12.57 21.30
N PRO A 485 4.57 11.45 20.90
CA PRO A 485 4.21 10.72 19.69
C PRO A 485 2.77 10.19 19.74
N GLN A 486 2.05 10.33 18.63
CA GLN A 486 0.72 9.72 18.47
C GLN A 486 0.86 8.35 17.82
N ILE A 487 0.72 7.29 18.63
CA ILE A 487 0.59 5.91 18.16
C ILE A 487 -0.78 5.77 17.47
N LEU A 488 -0.82 5.58 16.16
CA LEU A 488 -2.06 5.52 15.38
C LEU A 488 -2.75 4.15 15.56
N THR A 489 -1.95 3.10 15.69
CA THR A 489 -2.37 1.69 15.83
C THR A 489 -2.62 1.27 17.28
N ARG A 490 -2.66 2.23 18.22
CA ARG A 490 -2.82 1.98 19.68
C ARG A 490 -4.05 1.15 20.06
N ASN A 491 -5.05 1.11 19.17
CA ASN A 491 -6.30 0.37 19.35
C ASN A 491 -6.12 -1.13 19.07
N CYS A 492 -5.00 -1.57 18.49
CA CYS A 492 -4.66 -2.97 18.25
C CYS A 492 -3.97 -3.56 19.49
N PRO A 493 -4.58 -4.53 20.21
CA PRO A 493 -4.07 -5.08 21.46
C PRO A 493 -2.62 -5.56 21.38
N LYS A 494 -1.84 -5.34 22.44
CA LYS A 494 -0.44 -5.78 22.52
C LYS A 494 0.08 -6.08 23.93
N GLU A 495 -0.69 -5.84 24.98
CA GLU A 495 -0.35 -6.37 26.29
C GLU A 495 -0.73 -7.86 26.36
N VAL A 496 0.08 -8.68 27.05
CA VAL A 496 -0.19 -10.12 27.23
C VAL A 496 -1.61 -10.35 27.76
N HIS A 497 -2.03 -9.58 28.77
CA HIS A 497 -3.35 -9.71 29.39
C HIS A 497 -4.50 -9.26 28.47
N GLU A 498 -4.29 -8.28 27.58
CA GLU A 498 -5.30 -7.87 26.60
C GLU A 498 -5.51 -8.96 25.55
N ILE A 499 -4.43 -9.57 25.07
CA ILE A 499 -4.47 -10.67 24.09
C ILE A 499 -5.13 -11.91 24.69
N GLU A 500 -4.70 -12.33 25.88
CA GLU A 500 -5.30 -13.50 26.55
C GLU A 500 -6.78 -13.25 26.89
N GLN A 501 -7.17 -12.04 27.32
CA GLN A 501 -8.56 -11.69 27.58
C GLN A 501 -9.42 -11.62 26.30
N LEU A 502 -8.83 -11.22 25.17
CA LEU A 502 -9.53 -11.15 23.87
C LEU A 502 -9.82 -12.54 23.28
N MET A 503 -8.99 -13.54 23.60
CA MET A 503 -9.05 -14.90 23.05
C MET A 503 -9.69 -15.94 24.00
N ALA A 504 -10.12 -15.54 25.20
CA ALA A 504 -10.65 -16.41 26.26
C ALA A 504 -12.13 -16.82 26.08
#